data_AF-A0A9Q4GYE3-F1
#
_entry.id   AF-A0A9Q4GYE3-F1
#
_cell.length_a   1.000
_cell.length_b   1.000
_cell.length_c   1.000
_cell.angle_alpha   90.00
_cell.angle_beta   90.00
_cell.angle_gamma   90.00
#
_symmetry.space_group_name_H-M   'P 1'
#
loop_
_entity.id
_entity.type
_entity.pdbx_description
1 polymer ?
#
loop_
_entity_poly.entity_id
_entity_poly.type
_entity_poly.pdbx_seq_one_letter_code
_entity_poly.pdbx_strand_id
1 'polypeptide(L)'
;MNHRDNDLSDMDDRFLAYLYCFCVSRDYFLCHEYGESLWLSTGRKTVLKGFIQGAVCLYHLENGNVRGARRMWARARKYLLDYVAQSGTLYSGISIPDFVAQIEQIFTKVPPEWFGQRVERDDIHALRLPKPTLSLSPGVRARFAEFTLPPLHDDEAQP
;
A
#
# COMPACT_ATOMS: atom_id res chain seq x y z
N MET A 1 14.54 30.76 0.59
CA MET A 1 13.27 30.17 0.11
C MET A 1 13.32 28.66 0.30
N ASN A 2 12.50 28.10 1.21
CA ASN A 2 12.46 26.66 1.49
C ASN A 2 11.55 25.96 0.47
N HIS A 3 12.15 25.16 -0.42
CA HIS A 3 11.44 24.33 -1.41
C HIS A 3 10.80 23.05 -0.81
N ARG A 4 10.60 22.95 0.51
CA ARG A 4 10.17 21.70 1.16
C ARG A 4 8.69 21.61 1.51
N ASP A 5 7.94 22.71 1.42
CA ASP A 5 6.53 22.73 1.85
C ASP A 5 5.53 22.66 0.68
N ASN A 6 6.01 22.76 -0.57
CA ASN A 6 5.16 22.78 -1.77
C ASN A 6 4.89 21.39 -2.39
N ASP A 7 5.41 20.30 -1.80
CA ASP A 7 5.34 18.93 -2.37
C ASP A 7 4.07 18.17 -1.95
N LEU A 8 3.28 18.72 -1.02
CA LEU A 8 2.09 18.08 -0.46
C LEU A 8 0.75 18.64 -0.98
N SER A 9 0.76 19.85 -1.54
CA SER A 9 -0.42 20.44 -2.20
C SER A 9 -0.79 19.70 -3.48
N ASP A 10 0.20 19.11 -4.14
CA ASP A 10 0.05 18.47 -5.45
C ASP A 10 -0.15 16.94 -5.35
N MET A 11 -0.26 16.40 -4.13
CA MET A 11 -0.55 14.99 -3.93
C MET A 11 -1.98 14.68 -4.34
N ASP A 12 -2.11 13.84 -5.37
CA ASP A 12 -3.39 13.32 -5.86
C ASP A 12 -4.17 12.64 -4.72
N ASP A 13 -5.45 13.02 -4.58
CA ASP A 13 -6.31 12.54 -3.50
C ASP A 13 -6.51 11.02 -3.54
N ARG A 14 -6.34 10.36 -4.69
CA ARG A 14 -6.37 8.89 -4.76
C ARG A 14 -5.14 8.26 -4.12
N PHE A 15 -3.98 8.92 -4.18
CA PHE A 15 -2.82 8.44 -3.43
C PHE A 15 -3.03 8.66 -1.92
N LEU A 16 -3.64 9.77 -1.54
CA LEU A 16 -4.00 10.01 -0.14
C LEU A 16 -5.04 8.98 0.35
N ALA A 17 -6.04 8.65 -0.46
CA ALA A 17 -7.03 7.60 -0.22
C ALA A 17 -6.37 6.22 -0.08
N TYR A 18 -5.44 5.88 -0.97
CA TYR A 18 -4.61 4.69 -0.83
C TYR A 18 -3.93 4.64 0.54
N LEU A 19 -3.27 5.73 0.96
CA LEU A 19 -2.56 5.76 2.23
C LEU A 19 -3.51 5.71 3.44
N TYR A 20 -4.66 6.36 3.36
CA TYR A 20 -5.69 6.29 4.39
C TYR A 20 -6.23 4.86 4.53
N CYS A 21 -6.57 4.21 3.42
CA CYS A 21 -7.01 2.81 3.42
C CYS A 21 -5.91 1.88 3.97
N PHE A 22 -4.66 2.15 3.64
CA PHE A 22 -3.54 1.31 4.06
C PHE A 22 -3.24 1.46 5.55
N CYS A 23 -3.19 2.68 6.07
CA CYS A 23 -2.73 3.00 7.43
C CYS A 23 -3.86 3.08 8.47
N VAL A 24 -5.04 3.54 8.06
CA VAL A 24 -6.16 3.86 8.96
C VAL A 24 -7.22 2.76 8.90
N SER A 25 -7.94 2.61 7.79
CA SER A 25 -9.05 1.65 7.71
C SER A 25 -8.59 0.19 7.59
N ARG A 26 -7.36 -0.04 7.12
CA ARG A 26 -6.78 -1.37 6.83
C ARG A 26 -7.54 -2.13 5.75
N ASP A 27 -8.22 -1.41 4.86
CA ASP A 27 -8.88 -1.97 3.71
C ASP A 27 -7.93 -2.06 2.52
N TYR A 28 -7.19 -3.16 2.44
CA TYR A 28 -6.22 -3.36 1.37
C TYR A 28 -6.85 -3.63 0.00
N PHE A 29 -8.14 -3.98 -0.05
CA PHE A 29 -8.88 -4.04 -1.31
C PHE A 29 -9.13 -2.61 -1.82
N LEU A 30 -9.59 -1.70 -0.97
CA LEU A 30 -9.74 -0.29 -1.37
C LEU A 30 -8.41 0.37 -1.74
N CYS A 31 -7.30 0.00 -1.08
CA CYS A 31 -5.97 0.40 -1.53
C CYS A 31 -5.73 0.03 -3.00
N HIS A 32 -6.09 -1.20 -3.40
CA HIS A 32 -5.95 -1.64 -4.79
C HIS A 32 -6.74 -0.73 -5.73
N GLU A 33 -8.00 -0.45 -5.42
CA GLU A 33 -8.89 0.29 -6.30
C GLU A 33 -8.44 1.76 -6.49
N TYR A 34 -8.18 2.50 -5.41
CA TYR A 34 -7.68 3.89 -5.53
C TYR A 34 -6.31 3.94 -6.20
N GLY A 35 -5.42 3.00 -5.85
CA GLY A 35 -4.09 2.91 -6.43
C GLY A 35 -4.14 2.60 -7.92
N GLU A 36 -5.00 1.69 -8.37
CA GLU A 36 -5.16 1.34 -9.78
C GLU A 36 -5.76 2.50 -10.59
N SER A 37 -6.78 3.19 -10.07
CA SER A 37 -7.31 4.42 -10.68
C SER A 37 -6.21 5.46 -10.90
N LEU A 38 -5.39 5.72 -9.87
CA LEU A 38 -4.25 6.63 -9.99
C LEU A 38 -3.23 6.13 -11.01
N TRP A 39 -2.85 4.85 -10.95
CA TRP A 39 -1.86 4.24 -11.83
C TRP A 39 -2.26 4.32 -13.31
N LEU A 40 -3.52 4.05 -13.63
CA LEU A 40 -4.05 4.14 -15.00
C LEU A 40 -4.01 5.57 -15.53
N SER A 41 -4.39 6.55 -14.71
CA SER A 41 -4.42 7.97 -15.11
C SER A 41 -3.05 8.64 -15.19
N THR A 42 -2.04 8.14 -14.47
CA THR A 42 -0.71 8.78 -14.37
C THR A 42 0.36 8.15 -15.25
N GLY A 43 -0.05 7.49 -16.34
CA GLY A 43 0.87 6.86 -17.30
C GLY A 43 1.52 5.57 -16.77
N ARG A 44 0.87 4.90 -15.80
CA ARG A 44 1.25 3.57 -15.32
C ARG A 44 2.63 3.46 -14.67
N LYS A 45 3.03 4.46 -13.87
CA LYS A 45 4.32 4.46 -13.14
C LYS A 45 4.54 3.15 -12.37
N THR A 46 5.70 2.52 -12.54
CA THR A 46 6.04 1.22 -11.94
C THR A 46 6.05 1.25 -10.41
N VAL A 47 6.50 2.36 -9.81
CA VAL A 47 6.49 2.56 -8.35
C VAL A 47 5.07 2.47 -7.76
N LEU A 48 4.07 3.03 -8.45
CA LEU A 48 2.65 2.88 -8.05
C LEU A 48 2.21 1.43 -8.14
N LYS A 49 2.62 0.69 -9.20
CA LYS A 49 2.33 -0.75 -9.29
C LYS A 49 2.98 -1.53 -8.14
N GLY A 50 4.14 -1.09 -7.66
CA GLY A 50 4.80 -1.60 -6.46
C GLY A 50 3.93 -1.45 -5.21
N PHE A 51 3.45 -0.24 -4.92
CA PHE A 51 2.54 0.01 -3.79
C PHE A 51 1.25 -0.81 -3.89
N ILE A 52 0.58 -0.78 -5.06
CA ILE A 52 -0.66 -1.52 -5.31
C ILE A 52 -0.47 -3.02 -5.03
N GLN A 53 0.58 -3.63 -5.58
CA GLN A 53 0.85 -5.05 -5.33
C GLN A 53 1.25 -5.35 -3.88
N GLY A 54 1.84 -4.38 -3.17
CA GLY A 54 2.07 -4.45 -1.73
C GLY A 54 0.76 -4.54 -0.94
N ALA A 55 -0.24 -3.72 -1.28
CA ALA A 55 -1.57 -3.83 -0.67
C ALA A 55 -2.27 -5.16 -1.04
N VAL A 56 -2.27 -5.55 -2.32
CA VAL A 56 -2.85 -6.83 -2.76
C VAL A 56 -2.18 -8.03 -2.08
N CYS A 57 -0.88 -7.94 -1.79
CA CYS A 57 -0.18 -8.93 -0.99
C CYS A 57 -0.81 -9.10 0.40
N LEU A 58 -1.02 -8.00 1.13
CA LEU A 58 -1.63 -8.04 2.46
C LEU A 58 -3.08 -8.51 2.40
N TYR A 59 -3.85 -8.07 1.40
CA TYR A 59 -5.20 -8.58 1.14
C TYR A 59 -5.23 -10.10 0.96
N HIS A 60 -4.32 -10.65 0.14
CA HIS A 60 -4.22 -12.10 -0.03
C HIS A 60 -3.84 -12.81 1.27
N LEU A 61 -2.89 -12.25 2.02
CA LEU A 61 -2.43 -12.83 3.27
C LEU A 61 -3.57 -12.94 4.28
N GLU A 62 -4.32 -11.85 4.50
CA GLU A 62 -5.45 -11.80 5.43
C GLU A 62 -6.64 -12.71 5.08
N ASN A 63 -6.66 -13.22 3.84
CA ASN A 63 -7.65 -14.15 3.31
C ASN A 63 -7.09 -15.59 3.17
N GLY A 64 -5.99 -15.91 3.85
CA GLY A 64 -5.41 -17.26 3.86
C GLY A 64 -4.63 -17.62 2.59
N ASN A 65 -4.51 -16.72 1.61
CA ASN A 65 -3.78 -16.98 0.36
C ASN A 65 -2.29 -16.61 0.48
N VAL A 66 -1.55 -17.37 1.28
CA VAL A 66 -0.12 -17.11 1.55
C VAL A 66 0.72 -17.21 0.27
N ARG A 67 0.48 -18.22 -0.57
CA ARG A 67 1.14 -18.36 -1.88
C ARG A 67 0.94 -17.12 -2.76
N GLY A 68 -0.30 -16.63 -2.85
CA GLY A 68 -0.65 -15.44 -3.63
C GLY A 68 0.01 -14.18 -3.07
N ALA A 69 -0.02 -14.01 -1.75
CA ALA A 69 0.61 -12.90 -1.05
C ALA A 69 2.10 -12.83 -1.36
N ARG A 70 2.84 -13.93 -1.21
CA ARG A 70 4.29 -13.98 -1.51
C ARG A 70 4.60 -13.64 -2.97
N ARG A 71 3.79 -14.14 -3.92
CA ARG A 71 3.98 -13.85 -5.35
C ARG A 71 3.78 -12.37 -5.65
N MET A 72 2.73 -11.75 -5.10
CA MET A 72 2.50 -10.32 -5.25
C MET A 72 3.63 -9.52 -4.60
N TRP A 73 4.06 -9.93 -3.40
CA TRP A 73 5.16 -9.26 -2.70
C TRP A 73 6.47 -9.28 -3.48
N ALA A 74 6.85 -10.43 -4.05
CA ALA A 74 8.09 -10.54 -4.82
C ALA A 74 8.14 -9.55 -6.00
N ARG A 75 7.00 -9.34 -6.67
CA ARG A 75 6.88 -8.38 -7.77
C ARG A 75 6.83 -6.94 -7.27
N ALA A 76 6.02 -6.67 -6.24
CA ALA A 76 5.92 -5.37 -5.59
C ALA A 76 7.29 -4.84 -5.16
N ARG A 77 8.03 -5.68 -4.41
CA ARG A 77 9.37 -5.38 -3.91
C ARG A 77 10.33 -5.07 -5.03
N LYS A 78 10.28 -5.80 -6.15
CA LYS A 78 11.12 -5.51 -7.32
C LYS A 78 10.86 -4.11 -7.85
N TYR A 79 9.60 -3.73 -8.10
CA TYR A 79 9.28 -2.40 -8.60
C TYR A 79 9.70 -1.28 -7.65
N LEU A 80 9.50 -1.48 -6.35
CA LEU A 80 9.86 -0.52 -5.32
C LEU A 80 11.38 -0.34 -5.21
N LEU A 81 12.15 -1.43 -5.20
CA LEU A 81 13.62 -1.34 -5.14
C LEU A 81 14.23 -0.81 -6.43
N ASP A 82 13.66 -1.14 -7.59
CA ASP A 82 14.09 -0.58 -8.88
C ASP A 82 13.89 0.95 -8.88
N TYR A 83 12.79 1.46 -8.32
CA TYR A 83 12.59 2.90 -8.12
C TYR A 83 13.62 3.49 -7.15
N VAL A 84 13.89 2.84 -6.02
CA VAL A 84 14.89 3.32 -5.05
C VAL A 84 16.27 3.48 -5.68
N ALA A 85 16.67 2.52 -6.51
CA ALA A 85 17.95 2.56 -7.21
C ALA A 85 18.04 3.68 -8.27
N GLN A 86 16.92 4.09 -8.86
CA GLN A 86 16.90 5.01 -10.01
C GLN A 86 16.48 6.44 -9.67
N SER A 87 15.66 6.62 -8.64
CA SER A 87 14.95 7.88 -8.39
C SER A 87 15.03 8.36 -6.95
N GLY A 88 15.34 7.49 -6.00
CA GLY A 88 15.52 7.84 -4.58
C GLY A 88 14.57 7.09 -3.64
N THR A 89 14.71 7.34 -2.34
CA THR A 89 14.04 6.55 -1.28
C THR A 89 12.62 6.98 -0.95
N LEU A 90 12.21 8.17 -1.42
CA LEU A 90 10.91 8.76 -1.15
C LEU A 90 10.05 8.77 -2.41
N TYR A 91 8.76 8.46 -2.23
CA TYR A 91 7.73 8.69 -3.23
C TYR A 91 6.54 9.38 -2.57
N SER A 92 6.23 10.61 -3.02
CA SER A 92 5.13 11.42 -2.47
C SER A 92 5.15 11.51 -0.94
N GLY A 93 6.33 11.74 -0.35
CA GLY A 93 6.53 11.83 1.10
C GLY A 93 6.56 10.50 1.86
N ILE A 94 6.54 9.35 1.19
CA ILE A 94 6.56 8.01 1.78
C ILE A 94 7.92 7.36 1.62
N SER A 95 8.47 6.83 2.73
CA SER A 95 9.68 6.01 2.72
C SER A 95 9.41 4.62 2.14
N ILE A 96 9.95 4.36 0.94
CA ILE A 96 9.88 3.04 0.31
C ILE A 96 10.66 1.98 1.09
N PRO A 97 11.89 2.25 1.59
CA PRO A 97 12.60 1.29 2.44
C PRO A 97 11.80 0.88 3.68
N ASP A 98 11.13 1.82 4.35
CA ASP A 98 10.32 1.50 5.54
C ASP A 98 9.09 0.68 5.17
N PHE A 99 8.42 1.00 4.05
CA PHE A 99 7.31 0.23 3.52
C PHE A 99 7.73 -1.23 3.25
N VAL A 100 8.88 -1.42 2.62
CA VAL A 100 9.45 -2.74 2.32
C VAL A 100 9.78 -3.50 3.59
N ALA A 101 10.49 -2.88 4.52
CA ALA A 101 10.91 -3.52 5.77
C ALA A 101 9.70 -3.98 6.61
N GLN A 102 8.61 -3.20 6.66
CA GLN A 102 7.42 -3.56 7.43
C GLN A 102 6.69 -4.78 6.85
N ILE A 103 6.57 -4.88 5.53
CA ILE A 103 5.94 -6.06 4.91
C ILE A 103 6.85 -7.28 5.06
N GLU A 104 8.17 -7.13 4.93
CA GLU A 104 9.11 -8.22 5.21
C GLU A 104 8.99 -8.69 6.67
N GLN A 105 8.87 -7.77 7.63
CA GLN A 105 8.67 -8.09 9.04
C GLN A 105 7.39 -8.91 9.27
N ILE A 106 6.29 -8.61 8.56
CA ILE A 106 5.06 -9.42 8.62
C ILE A 106 5.34 -10.86 8.20
N PHE A 107 6.06 -11.06 7.09
CA PHE A 107 6.39 -12.40 6.60
C PHE A 107 7.31 -13.19 7.53
N THR A 108 8.09 -12.54 8.41
CA THR A 108 8.87 -13.25 9.44
C THR A 108 8.01 -13.96 10.48
N LYS A 109 6.73 -13.57 10.60
CA LYS A 109 5.76 -14.17 11.53
C LYS A 109 4.89 -15.24 10.87
N VAL A 110 4.96 -15.40 9.54
CA VAL A 110 4.21 -16.40 8.80
C VAL A 110 5.02 -17.70 8.75
N PRO A 111 4.47 -18.86 9.18
CA PRO A 111 5.15 -20.14 9.13
C PRO A 111 5.64 -20.49 7.70
N PRO A 112 6.92 -20.84 7.51
CA PRO A 112 7.47 -21.14 6.19
C PRO A 112 6.77 -22.27 5.43
N GLU A 113 6.22 -23.25 6.15
CA GLU A 113 5.43 -24.35 5.59
C GLU A 113 4.15 -23.87 4.87
N TRP A 114 3.63 -22.69 5.23
CA TRP A 114 2.44 -22.12 4.58
C TRP A 114 2.75 -21.43 3.26
N PHE A 115 4.02 -21.14 2.98
CA PHE A 115 4.43 -20.29 1.88
C PHE A 115 4.02 -20.79 0.48
N GLY A 116 3.80 -22.10 0.33
CA GLY A 116 3.39 -22.73 -0.92
C GLY A 116 1.89 -22.89 -1.10
N GLN A 117 1.08 -22.58 -0.09
CA GLN A 117 -0.31 -23.02 -0.03
C GLN A 117 -1.30 -21.91 0.36
N ARG A 118 -2.57 -22.27 0.33
CA ARG A 118 -3.62 -21.55 1.06
C ARG A 118 -3.76 -22.22 2.42
N VAL A 119 -4.14 -21.43 3.42
CA VAL A 119 -4.47 -21.89 4.77
C VAL A 119 -5.83 -21.32 5.15
N GLU A 120 -6.39 -21.80 6.26
CA GLU A 120 -7.62 -21.22 6.78
C GLU A 120 -7.42 -19.77 7.19
N ARG A 121 -8.44 -18.96 6.97
CA ARG A 121 -8.38 -17.53 7.28
C ARG A 121 -8.08 -17.32 8.76
N ASP A 122 -8.75 -18.07 9.63
CA ASP A 122 -8.62 -17.96 11.08
C ASP A 122 -7.21 -18.27 11.58
N ASP A 123 -6.49 -19.18 10.92
CA ASP A 123 -5.09 -19.48 11.23
C ASP A 123 -4.19 -18.25 11.01
N ILE A 124 -4.44 -17.46 9.97
CA ILE A 124 -3.72 -16.19 9.74
C ILE A 124 -4.05 -15.17 10.83
N HIS A 125 -5.32 -15.03 11.19
CA HIS A 125 -5.73 -14.07 12.23
C HIS A 125 -5.18 -14.46 13.61
N ALA A 126 -5.05 -15.75 13.89
CA ALA A 126 -4.44 -16.27 15.12
C ALA A 126 -2.97 -15.86 15.29
N LEU A 127 -2.23 -15.62 14.18
CA LEU A 127 -0.86 -15.12 14.23
C LEU A 127 -0.75 -13.68 14.76
N ARG A 128 -1.86 -12.92 14.78
CA ARG A 128 -1.90 -11.50 15.19
C ARG A 128 -0.78 -10.69 14.52
N LEU A 129 -0.69 -10.82 13.20
CA LEU A 129 0.34 -10.18 12.39
C LEU A 129 0.38 -8.67 12.65
N PRO A 130 1.59 -8.06 12.74
CA PRO A 130 1.70 -6.62 12.94
C PRO A 130 1.08 -5.88 11.74
N LYS A 131 0.44 -4.74 12.01
CA LYS A 131 -0.15 -3.90 10.96
C LYS A 131 0.90 -2.86 10.53
N PRO A 132 1.18 -2.70 9.23
CA PRO A 132 2.21 -1.77 8.78
C PRO A 132 1.78 -0.32 9.01
N THR A 133 2.50 0.44 9.82
CA THR A 133 2.15 1.83 10.19
C THR A 133 2.53 2.87 9.15
N LEU A 134 3.51 2.58 8.28
CA LEU A 134 4.17 3.52 7.35
C LEU A 134 4.69 4.81 8.02
N SER A 135 5.96 5.14 7.74
CA SER A 135 6.51 6.44 8.12
C SER A 135 5.95 7.52 7.19
N LEU A 136 4.90 8.19 7.63
CA LEU A 136 4.32 9.34 6.92
C LEU A 136 5.12 10.62 7.25
N SER A 137 5.11 11.62 6.37
CA SER A 137 5.60 12.96 6.73
C SER A 137 4.56 13.68 7.63
N PRO A 138 4.96 14.68 8.43
CA PRO A 138 4.01 15.45 9.24
C PRO A 138 2.87 16.07 8.43
N GLY A 139 3.14 16.56 7.22
CA GLY A 139 2.10 17.17 6.39
C GLY A 139 1.13 16.13 5.78
N VAL A 140 1.59 14.93 5.43
CA VAL A 140 0.67 13.82 5.05
C VAL A 140 -0.21 13.43 6.24
N ARG A 141 0.37 13.33 7.45
CA ARG A 141 -0.40 13.06 8.67
C ARG A 141 -1.44 14.13 8.95
N ALA A 142 -1.11 15.40 8.76
CA ALA A 142 -2.05 16.50 8.96
C ALA A 142 -3.26 16.39 8.02
N ARG A 143 -3.05 16.00 6.76
CA ARG A 143 -4.16 15.81 5.81
C ARG A 143 -5.13 14.72 6.23
N PHE A 144 -4.68 13.66 6.93
CA PHE A 144 -5.57 12.59 7.40
C PHE A 144 -6.62 13.04 8.41
N ALA A 145 -6.37 14.09 9.19
CA ALA A 145 -7.31 14.51 10.25
C ALA A 145 -8.67 14.97 9.69
N GLU A 146 -8.68 15.51 8.48
CA GLU A 146 -9.87 16.04 7.80
C GLU A 146 -10.21 15.24 6.53
N PHE A 147 -9.44 14.19 6.24
CA PHE A 147 -9.60 13.43 5.01
C PHE A 147 -10.81 12.50 5.10
N THR A 148 -11.74 12.68 4.17
CA THR A 148 -12.82 11.73 3.91
C THR A 148 -12.51 10.99 2.63
N LEU A 149 -12.69 9.67 2.63
CA LEU A 149 -12.48 8.87 1.43
C LEU A 149 -13.42 9.35 0.30
N PRO A 150 -12.88 9.76 -0.86
CA PRO A 150 -13.70 10.14 -2.00
C PRO A 150 -14.39 8.89 -2.59
N PRO A 151 -15.54 9.01 -3.25
CA PRO A 151 -16.12 7.87 -3.96
C PRO A 151 -15.12 7.34 -5.01
N LEU A 152 -15.03 6.01 -5.13
CA LEU A 152 -13.99 5.33 -5.92
C LEU A 152 -14.14 5.58 -7.41
N HIS A 153 -15.38 5.64 -7.87
CA HIS A 153 -15.83 6.01 -9.19
C HIS A 153 -16.91 7.07 -8.98
N ASP A 154 -17.24 7.85 -10.01
CA ASP A 154 -18.52 8.53 -10.00
C ASP A 154 -19.57 7.43 -9.76
N ASP A 155 -20.10 7.35 -8.55
CA ASP A 155 -21.44 6.80 -8.35
C ASP A 155 -22.33 7.76 -9.14
N GLU A 156 -22.39 7.57 -10.46
CA GLU A 156 -23.61 7.81 -11.20
C GLU A 156 -24.67 7.07 -10.40
N ALA A 157 -25.47 7.86 -9.69
CA ALA A 157 -26.70 7.44 -9.09
C ALA A 157 -27.38 6.48 -10.07
N GLN A 158 -27.37 5.19 -9.75
CA GLN A 158 -28.20 4.25 -10.49
C GLN A 158 -29.65 4.72 -10.30
N PRO A 159 -30.40 4.92 -11.41
CA PRO A 159 -31.76 5.43 -11.35
C PRO A 159 -32.71 4.50 -10.58
#